data_AF-A0AAN4YAG2-F1
#
_entry.id   AF-A0AAN4YAG2-F1
#
_cell.length_a   1.000
_cell.length_b   1.000
_cell.length_c   1.000
_cell.angle_alpha   90.00
_cell.angle_beta   90.00
_cell.angle_gamma   90.00
#
_symmetry.space_group_name_H-M   'P 1'
#
loop_
_entity.id
_entity.type
_entity.pdbx_description
1 polymer ?
#
loop_
_entity_poly.entity_id
_entity_poly.type
_entity_poly.pdbx_seq_one_letter_code
_entity_poly.pdbx_strand_id
1 'polypeptide(L)'
;MAKFVVFEKVSEAIYRGFDKETLSDGAKTTINLGSGLIAGFAAALVSQPADTMLSKINKTPGEPGEGTVSRLIKIGKELGLRGSYAGIGARLFMVGTLTAGQFAIYGDIKRLLGATGGVEIGK
;
A
#
# COMPACT_ATOMS: atom_id res chain seq x y z
N MET A 1 -6.29 8.50 -3.47
CA MET A 1 -7.24 7.92 -4.44
C MET A 1 -6.86 6.51 -4.87
N ALA A 2 -5.72 6.27 -5.53
CA ALA A 2 -5.35 4.95 -6.07
C ALA A 2 -5.40 3.79 -5.05
N LYS A 3 -4.91 3.98 -3.82
CA LYS A 3 -4.94 2.96 -2.76
C LYS A 3 -6.37 2.52 -2.39
N PHE A 4 -7.31 3.46 -2.31
CA PHE A 4 -8.70 3.16 -1.94
C PHE A 4 -9.43 2.39 -3.05
N VAL A 5 -9.23 2.79 -4.31
CA VAL A 5 -9.80 2.10 -5.46
C VAL A 5 -9.29 0.66 -5.56
N VAL A 6 -7.98 0.45 -5.36
CA VAL A 6 -7.43 -0.91 -5.39
C VAL A 6 -7.90 -1.72 -4.18
N PHE A 7 -7.98 -1.11 -2.99
CA PHE A 7 -8.53 -1.77 -1.80
C PHE A 7 -9.97 -2.24 -2.01
N GLU A 8 -10.83 -1.39 -2.56
CA GLU A 8 -12.21 -1.73 -2.88
C GLU A 8 -12.28 -2.86 -3.89
N LYS A 9 -11.51 -2.79 -4.98
CA LYS A 9 -11.52 -3.82 -6.03
C LYS A 9 -10.98 -5.17 -5.56
N VAL A 10 -9.94 -5.17 -4.74
CA VAL A 10 -9.38 -6.41 -4.16
C VAL A 10 -10.34 -7.00 -3.14
N SER A 11 -10.92 -6.18 -2.26
CA SER A 11 -11.92 -6.64 -1.29
C SER A 11 -13.15 -7.19 -2.01
N GLU A 12 -13.68 -6.47 -3.00
CA GLU A 12 -14.83 -6.88 -3.82
C GLU A 12 -14.55 -8.21 -4.54
N ALA A 13 -13.35 -8.40 -5.08
CA ALA A 13 -12.95 -9.66 -5.72
C ALA A 13 -12.88 -10.84 -4.72
N ILE A 14 -12.39 -10.62 -3.50
CA ILE A 14 -12.33 -11.67 -2.46
C ILE A 14 -13.74 -12.01 -1.96
N TYR A 15 -14.59 -11.00 -1.75
CA TYR A 15 -15.97 -11.19 -1.30
C TYR A 15 -16.91 -11.72 -2.41
N ARG A 16 -16.49 -11.76 -3.68
CA ARG A 16 -17.23 -12.49 -4.74
C ARG A 16 -17.13 -14.01 -4.60
N GLY A 17 -16.11 -14.51 -3.91
CA GLY A 17 -15.91 -15.96 -3.68
C GLY A 17 -16.36 -16.42 -2.29
N PHE A 18 -16.70 -15.51 -1.39
CA PHE A 18 -17.09 -15.82 -0.01
C PHE A 18 -18.22 -14.91 0.46
N ASP A 19 -19.28 -15.49 1.02
CA ASP A 19 -20.38 -14.72 1.60
C ASP A 19 -19.92 -13.97 2.85
N LYS A 20 -20.06 -12.63 2.83
CA LYS A 20 -19.73 -11.78 3.98
C LYS A 20 -20.48 -12.18 5.24
N GLU A 21 -21.66 -12.76 5.12
CA GLU A 21 -22.51 -13.08 6.27
C GLU A 21 -22.17 -14.43 6.91
N THR A 22 -21.52 -15.35 6.19
CA THR A 22 -21.13 -16.67 6.71
C THR A 22 -19.71 -16.69 7.29
N LEU A 23 -18.92 -15.65 7.05
CA LEU A 23 -17.55 -15.53 7.54
C LEU A 23 -17.50 -15.08 9.00
N SER A 24 -16.70 -15.77 9.81
CA SER A 24 -16.39 -15.37 11.18
C SER A 24 -15.67 -14.01 11.22
N ASP A 25 -15.81 -13.27 12.32
CA ASP A 25 -15.17 -11.95 12.46
C ASP A 25 -13.63 -12.01 12.34
N GLY A 26 -13.02 -13.13 12.74
CA GLY A 26 -11.59 -13.37 12.52
C GLY A 26 -11.24 -13.50 11.03
N ALA A 27 -12.09 -14.17 10.25
CA ALA A 27 -11.91 -14.29 8.81
C ALA A 27 -12.12 -12.95 8.10
N LYS A 28 -13.12 -12.15 8.49
CA LYS A 28 -13.34 -10.79 7.98
C LYS A 28 -12.16 -9.85 8.25
N THR A 29 -11.61 -9.86 9.47
CA THR A 29 -10.43 -9.06 9.80
C THR A 29 -9.22 -9.49 8.98
N THR A 30 -9.01 -10.80 8.81
CA THR A 30 -7.91 -11.33 7.99
C THR A 30 -8.06 -10.92 6.53
N ILE A 31 -9.28 -10.98 5.98
CA ILE A 31 -9.58 -10.54 4.61
C ILE A 31 -9.37 -9.03 4.46
N ASN A 32 -9.85 -8.21 5.39
CA ASN A 32 -9.69 -6.75 5.32
C ASN A 32 -8.22 -6.34 5.42
N LEU A 33 -7.46 -6.90 6.37
CA LEU A 33 -6.04 -6.60 6.53
C LEU A 33 -5.21 -7.14 5.36
N GLY A 34 -5.52 -8.35 4.86
CA GLY A 34 -4.89 -8.91 3.67
C GLY A 34 -5.18 -8.12 2.39
N SER A 35 -6.43 -7.67 2.22
CA SER A 35 -6.83 -6.77 1.13
C SER A 35 -6.11 -5.42 1.24
N GLY A 36 -5.95 -4.91 2.47
CA GLY A 36 -5.17 -3.72 2.77
C GLY A 36 -3.69 -3.85 2.39
N LEU A 37 -3.07 -5.02 2.63
CA LEU A 37 -1.70 -5.33 2.23
C LEU A 37 -1.54 -5.30 0.71
N ILE A 38 -2.40 -6.03 -0.01
CA ILE A 38 -2.37 -6.11 -1.48
C ILE A 38 -2.60 -4.72 -2.08
N ALA A 39 -3.56 -3.96 -1.55
CA ALA A 39 -3.80 -2.58 -1.96
C ALA A 39 -2.61 -1.67 -1.67
N GLY A 40 -1.92 -1.87 -0.54
CA GLY A 40 -0.68 -1.18 -0.19
C GLY A 40 0.44 -1.47 -1.18
N PHE A 41 0.63 -2.72 -1.58
CA PHE A 41 1.62 -3.12 -2.58
C PHE A 41 1.32 -2.56 -3.96
N ALA A 42 0.06 -2.65 -4.41
CA ALA A 42 -0.36 -2.07 -5.67
C ALA A 42 -0.20 -0.54 -5.68
N ALA A 43 -0.58 0.14 -4.59
CA ALA A 43 -0.37 1.58 -4.47
C ALA A 43 1.12 1.95 -4.50
N ALA A 44 1.97 1.17 -3.83
CA ALA A 44 3.41 1.35 -3.87
C ALA A 44 3.96 1.18 -5.29
N LEU A 45 3.53 0.14 -6.03
CA LEU A 45 3.95 -0.10 -7.41
C LEU A 45 3.54 1.05 -8.35
N VAL A 46 2.32 1.56 -8.22
CA VAL A 46 1.81 2.64 -9.08
C VAL A 46 2.46 3.98 -8.76
N SER A 47 2.72 4.29 -7.48
CA SER A 47 3.26 5.60 -7.09
C SER A 47 4.78 5.67 -7.10
N GLN A 48 5.50 4.54 -7.04
CA GLN A 48 6.97 4.51 -6.97
C GLN A 48 7.65 5.34 -8.08
N PRO A 49 7.24 5.26 -9.36
CA PRO A 49 7.88 6.08 -10.41
C PRO A 49 7.78 7.57 -10.14
N ALA A 50 6.61 8.04 -9.70
CA ALA A 50 6.37 9.45 -9.35
C ALA A 50 7.17 9.86 -8.11
N ASP A 51 7.21 9.01 -7.07
CA ASP A 51 7.95 9.28 -5.84
C ASP A 51 9.47 9.35 -6.09
N THR A 52 10.00 8.47 -6.96
CA THR A 52 11.42 8.49 -7.34
C THR A 52 11.77 9.75 -8.15
N MET A 53 10.90 10.15 -9.08
CA MET A 53 11.06 11.40 -9.85
C MET A 53 11.03 12.63 -8.93
N LEU A 54 10.09 12.69 -7.97
CA LEU A 54 9.99 13.75 -6.97
C LEU A 54 11.20 13.78 -6.01
N SER A 55 11.71 12.62 -5.60
CA SER A 55 12.91 12.57 -4.76
C SER A 55 14.15 13.11 -5.49
N LYS A 56 14.27 12.83 -6.78
CA LYS A 56 15.39 13.32 -7.62
C LYS A 56 15.28 14.82 -7.90
N ILE A 57 14.10 15.34 -8.24
CA ILE A 57 13.94 16.77 -8.52
C ILE A 57 14.21 17.63 -7.27
N ASN A 58 13.88 17.12 -6.07
CA ASN A 58 14.17 17.79 -4.81
C ASN A 58 15.65 17.71 -4.39
N LYS A 59 16.39 16.70 -4.86
CA LYS A 59 17.82 16.50 -4.51
C LYS A 59 18.77 17.18 -5.47
N THR A 60 18.36 17.43 -6.71
CA THR A 60 19.17 18.15 -7.69
C THR A 60 18.83 19.64 -7.59
N PRO A 61 19.79 20.54 -7.34
CA PRO A 61 19.57 21.98 -7.50
C PRO A 61 19.24 22.29 -8.96
N GLY A 62 18.34 23.24 -9.23
CA GLY A 62 18.07 23.67 -10.60
C GLY A 62 19.28 24.42 -11.17
N GLU A 63 19.74 24.03 -12.36
CA GLU A 63 20.72 24.86 -13.06
C GLU A 63 20.08 26.19 -13.48
N PRO A 64 20.85 27.31 -13.47
CA PRO A 64 20.31 28.61 -13.84
C PRO A 64 19.76 28.59 -15.29
N GLY A 65 18.46 28.85 -15.46
CA GLY A 65 17.80 28.89 -16.77
C GLY A 65 17.11 27.59 -17.21
N GLU A 66 17.15 26.52 -16.41
CA GLU A 66 16.51 25.24 -16.77
C GLU A 66 15.04 25.21 -16.29
N GLY A 67 14.09 25.19 -17.24
CA GLY A 67 12.66 25.11 -16.92
C GLY A 67 12.28 23.77 -16.24
N THR A 68 11.35 23.82 -15.29
CA THR A 68 10.88 22.65 -14.50
C THR A 68 10.49 21.46 -15.37
N VAL A 69 9.88 21.71 -16.54
CA VAL A 69 9.46 20.66 -17.49
C VAL A 69 10.66 20.00 -18.18
N SER A 70 11.69 20.75 -18.57
CA SER A 70 12.91 20.21 -19.17
C SER A 70 13.66 19.30 -18.19
N ARG A 71 13.72 19.71 -16.91
CA ARG A 71 14.29 18.91 -15.82
C ARG A 71 13.55 17.60 -15.59
N LEU A 72 12.23 17.64 -15.58
CA LEU A 72 11.41 16.43 -15.43
C LEU A 72 11.66 15.44 -16.58
N ILE A 73 11.75 15.93 -17.83
CA ILE A 73 12.02 15.08 -18.99
C ILE A 73 13.44 14.48 -18.94
N LYS A 74 14.44 15.25 -18.54
CA LYS A 74 15.84 14.80 -18.42
C LYS A 74 15.99 13.74 -17.31
N ILE A 75 15.44 14.01 -16.13
CA ILE A 75 15.42 13.08 -14.99
C ILE A 75 14.65 11.81 -15.34
N GLY A 76 13.52 11.93 -16.04
CA GLY A 76 12.74 10.78 -16.52
C GLY A 76 13.53 9.88 -17.48
N LYS A 77 14.28 10.48 -18.41
CA LYS A 77 15.16 9.76 -19.34
C LYS A 77 16.36 9.10 -18.62
N GLU A 78 16.95 9.77 -17.63
CA GLU A 78 18.08 9.23 -16.85
C GLU A 78 17.68 8.08 -15.93
N LEU A 79 16.50 8.19 -15.27
CA LEU A 79 16.00 7.12 -14.42
C LEU A 79 15.64 5.88 -15.25
N GLY A 80 14.96 6.06 -16.38
CA GLY A 80 14.38 4.97 -17.15
C GLY A 80 13.43 4.08 -16.31
N LEU A 81 12.92 3.00 -16.89
CA LEU A 81 12.01 2.09 -16.16
C LEU A 81 12.69 1.46 -14.94
N ARG A 82 13.95 1.06 -15.06
CA ARG A 82 14.67 0.37 -13.98
C ARG A 82 15.01 1.29 -12.80
N GLY A 83 15.35 2.55 -13.07
CA GLY A 83 15.62 3.54 -12.02
C GLY A 83 14.35 4.07 -11.37
N SER A 84 13.23 4.19 -12.10
CA SER A 84 11.94 4.62 -11.55
C SER A 84 11.41 3.70 -10.43
N TYR A 85 11.74 2.40 -10.47
CA TYR A 85 11.39 1.42 -9.44
C TYR A 85 12.49 1.19 -8.38
N ALA A 86 13.56 2.00 -8.39
CA ALA A 86 14.59 1.91 -7.37
C ALA A 86 13.97 2.13 -5.97
N GLY A 87 14.30 1.25 -5.02
CA GLY A 87 13.78 1.30 -3.65
C GLY A 87 12.41 0.66 -3.43
N ILE A 88 11.80 0.06 -4.46
CA ILE A 88 10.49 -0.59 -4.29
C ILE A 88 10.52 -1.74 -3.29
N GLY A 89 11.59 -2.53 -3.25
CA GLY A 89 11.74 -3.62 -2.28
C GLY A 89 11.70 -3.14 -0.83
N ALA A 90 12.38 -2.04 -0.52
CA ALA A 90 12.34 -1.44 0.82
C ALA A 90 10.94 -0.92 1.16
N ARG A 91 10.24 -0.34 0.19
CA ARG A 91 8.85 0.13 0.38
C ARG A 91 7.87 -1.01 0.61
N LEU A 92 7.98 -2.11 -0.15
CA LEU A 92 7.18 -3.30 0.04
C LEU A 92 7.46 -3.94 1.40
N PHE A 93 8.72 -4.01 1.81
CA PHE A 93 9.11 -4.49 3.14
C PHE A 93 8.53 -3.64 4.27
N MET A 94 8.56 -2.31 4.13
CA MET A 94 7.95 -1.39 5.09
C MET A 94 6.43 -1.63 5.20
N VAL A 95 5.73 -1.70 4.06
CA VAL A 95 4.28 -1.96 4.03
C VAL A 95 3.97 -3.34 4.64
N GLY A 96 4.72 -4.37 4.29
CA GLY A 96 4.56 -5.72 4.83
C GLY A 96 4.79 -5.79 6.34
N THR A 97 5.85 -5.16 6.84
CA THR A 97 6.17 -5.11 8.27
C THR A 97 5.11 -4.34 9.06
N LEU A 98 4.64 -3.21 8.53
CA LEU A 98 3.55 -2.44 9.15
C LEU A 98 2.27 -3.27 9.24
N THR A 99 1.90 -3.98 8.17
CA THR A 99 0.71 -4.85 8.20
C THR A 99 0.90 -6.05 9.13
N ALA A 100 2.08 -6.67 9.15
CA ALA A 100 2.38 -7.75 10.10
C ALA A 100 2.27 -7.25 11.56
N GLY A 101 2.75 -6.04 11.84
CA GLY A 101 2.57 -5.39 13.14
C GLY A 101 1.10 -5.16 13.49
N GLN A 102 0.28 -4.74 12.52
CA GLN A 102 -1.17 -4.60 12.72
C GLN A 102 -1.83 -5.94 13.08
N PHE A 103 -1.44 -7.04 12.42
CA PHE A 103 -1.92 -8.38 12.74
C PHE A 103 -1.48 -8.84 14.14
N ALA A 104 -0.21 -8.62 14.51
CA ALA A 104 0.33 -9.01 15.80
C ALA A 104 -0.36 -8.27 16.95
N ILE A 105 -0.45 -6.94 16.86
CA ILE A 105 -1.11 -6.09 17.88
C ILE A 105 -2.59 -6.45 18.01
N TYR A 106 -3.30 -6.63 16.88
CA TYR A 106 -4.71 -7.03 16.91
C TYR A 106 -4.89 -8.41 17.56
N GLY A 107 -4.02 -9.38 17.22
CA GLY A 107 -4.03 -10.72 17.81
C GLY A 107 -3.77 -10.70 19.32
N ASP A 108 -2.77 -9.94 19.76
CA ASP A 108 -2.38 -9.83 21.17
C ASP A 108 -3.47 -9.14 22.00
N ILE A 109 -4.03 -8.04 21.51
CA ILE A 109 -5.14 -7.35 22.16
C ILE A 109 -6.36 -8.27 22.26
N LYS A 110 -6.69 -8.99 21.19
CA LYS A 110 -7.82 -9.93 21.17
C LYS A 110 -7.63 -11.06 22.19
N ARG A 111 -6.41 -11.58 22.31
CA ARG A 111 -6.04 -12.61 23.29
C ARG A 111 -6.11 -12.09 24.72
N LEU A 112 -5.61 -10.88 24.97
CA LEU A 112 -5.61 -10.23 26.29
C LEU A 112 -7.02 -9.93 26.79
N LEU A 113 -7.92 -9.51 25.91
CA LEU A 113 -9.30 -9.19 26.26
C LEU A 113 -10.20 -10.42 26.43
N GLY A 114 -9.68 -11.64 26.27
CA GLY A 114 -10.48 -12.86 26.30
C GLY A 114 -11.55 -12.91 25.20
N ALA A 115 -11.47 -12.01 24.21
CA ALA A 115 -12.40 -11.87 23.12
C ALA A 115 -12.10 -12.93 22.05
N THR A 116 -12.30 -14.21 22.39
CA THR A 116 -12.27 -15.29 21.41
C THR A 116 -13.51 -15.29 20.49
N GLY A 117 -14.51 -14.42 20.76
CA GLY A 117 -15.60 -14.05 19.85
C GLY A 117 -15.92 -12.54 19.89
N GLY A 118 -16.26 -11.95 18.74
CA GLY A 118 -16.62 -10.53 18.56
C GLY A 118 -15.48 -9.66 18.03
N VAL A 119 -15.68 -8.67 17.15
CA VAL A 119 -16.76 -7.66 17.16
C VAL A 119 -17.32 -7.41 15.76
N GLU A 120 -18.66 -7.38 15.69
CA GLU A 120 -19.48 -6.86 14.61
C GLU A 120 -19.04 -5.45 14.20
N ILE A 121 -18.63 -5.27 12.95
CA ILE A 121 -18.77 -3.97 12.26
C ILE A 121 -19.82 -4.18 11.17
N GLY A 122 -21.07 -4.23 11.63
CA GLY A 122 -22.25 -4.08 10.82
C GLY A 122 -22.69 -2.61 10.84
N LYS A 123 -22.14 -1.81 9.93
CA LYS A 123 -22.86 -0.84 9.09
C LYS A 123 -21.90 -0.18 8.10
#